data_AF-A0A1F8NCL8-F1
#
_entry.id   AF-A0A1F8NCL8-F1
#
_cell.length_a   1.000
_cell.length_b   1.000
_cell.length_c   1.000
_cell.angle_alpha   90.00
_cell.angle_beta   90.00
_cell.angle_gamma   90.00
#
_symmetry.space_group_name_H-M   'P 1'
#
loop_
_entity.id
_entity.type
_entity.pdbx_description
1 polymer ?
#
loop_
_entity_poly.entity_id
_entity_poly.type
_entity_poly.pdbx_seq_one_letter_code
_entity_poly.pdbx_strand_id
1 'polypeptide(L)'
;MDVWLNTPRRPNEASGTSGQKAALNGVLNFSVLDGWWREAYNGLNGWAIGEEEDLSDPAAQDEADAESLYERLEREIIPLYYATPLHDHFPVEWIHRIKESISTLAPQFSTRRMVKEYISEVYLPSLPQPEAV
;
A
#
# COMPACT_ATOMS: atom_id res chain seq x y z
N MET A 1 -5.33 0.04 -15.50
CA MET A 1 -4.94 0.83 -14.30
C MET A 1 -3.60 0.26 -13.90
N ASP A 2 -2.54 1.07 -13.94
CA ASP A 2 -1.16 0.62 -13.69
C ASP A 2 -0.63 1.17 -12.36
N VAL A 3 -1.14 2.34 -11.97
CA VAL A 3 -0.91 2.97 -10.66
C VAL A 3 -2.27 3.24 -10.00
N TRP A 4 -2.35 2.95 -8.70
CA TRP A 4 -3.46 3.32 -7.82
C TRP A 4 -2.98 4.45 -6.91
N LEU A 5 -3.60 5.63 -7.06
CA LEU A 5 -3.25 6.84 -6.32
C LEU A 5 -4.22 7.05 -5.15
N ASN A 6 -3.69 7.36 -3.98
CA ASN A 6 -4.48 7.69 -2.81
C ASN A 6 -3.78 8.74 -1.94
N THR A 7 -4.48 9.85 -1.69
CA THR A 7 -3.95 11.02 -0.98
C THR A 7 -4.84 11.37 0.22
N PRO A 8 -5.01 10.46 1.20
CA PRO A 8 -5.72 10.76 2.42
C PRO A 8 -4.94 11.80 3.21
N ARG A 9 -5.65 12.60 4.00
CA ARG A 9 -5.00 13.41 5.04
C ARG A 9 -4.75 12.54 6.25
N ARG A 10 -3.49 12.41 6.69
CA ARG A 10 -3.15 11.68 7.91
C ARG A 10 -3.78 12.32 9.16
N PRO A 11 -4.17 11.52 10.18
CA PRO A 11 -4.34 10.07 10.20
C PRO A 11 -5.81 9.65 9.93
N ASN A 12 -6.46 10.21 8.90
CA ASN A 12 -7.90 10.05 8.69
C ASN A 12 -8.27 8.78 7.92
N GLU A 13 -7.31 8.05 7.37
CA GLU A 13 -7.56 6.74 6.78
C GLU A 13 -7.25 5.62 7.78
N ALA A 14 -8.30 4.97 8.29
CA ALA A 14 -8.11 3.86 9.23
C ALA A 14 -7.49 2.61 8.57
N SER A 15 -7.76 2.37 7.29
CA SER A 15 -7.21 1.22 6.55
C SER A 15 -7.19 1.51 5.04
N GLY A 16 -8.22 1.07 4.29
CA GLY A 16 -8.28 1.21 2.83
C GLY A 16 -8.19 -0.15 2.11
N THR A 17 -9.32 -0.67 1.61
CA THR A 17 -9.35 -2.01 0.97
C THR A 17 -9.25 -1.97 -0.56
N SER A 18 -9.44 -0.80 -1.17
CA SER A 18 -9.31 -0.62 -2.63
C SER A 18 -7.86 -0.77 -3.09
N GLY A 19 -6.88 -0.23 -2.35
CA GLY A 19 -5.46 -0.43 -2.63
C GLY A 19 -5.02 -1.90 -2.51
N GLN A 20 -5.59 -2.65 -1.57
CA GLN A 20 -5.37 -4.10 -1.42
C GLN A 20 -5.84 -4.87 -2.66
N LYS A 21 -7.01 -4.49 -3.20
CA LYS A 21 -7.55 -5.08 -4.45
C LYS A 21 -6.69 -4.70 -5.65
N ALA A 22 -6.21 -3.46 -5.70
CA ALA A 22 -5.34 -2.96 -6.76
C ALA A 22 -4.04 -3.77 -6.82
N ALA A 23 -3.37 -3.95 -5.67
CA ALA A 23 -2.16 -4.77 -5.54
C ALA A 23 -2.33 -6.18 -6.09
N LEU A 24 -3.44 -6.86 -5.75
CA LEU A 24 -3.70 -8.22 -6.22
C LEU A 24 -3.89 -8.32 -7.75
N ASN A 25 -4.28 -7.23 -8.40
CA ASN A 25 -4.42 -7.15 -9.87
C ASN A 25 -3.16 -6.64 -10.56
N GLY A 26 -2.02 -6.58 -9.85
CA GLY A 26 -0.76 -6.09 -10.39
C GLY A 26 -0.69 -4.59 -10.60
N VAL A 27 -1.59 -3.83 -9.96
CA VAL A 27 -1.55 -2.36 -9.94
C VAL A 27 -0.66 -1.92 -8.79
N LEU A 28 0.27 -1.01 -9.06
CA LEU A 28 1.19 -0.50 -8.04
C LEU A 28 0.53 0.61 -7.22
N ASN A 29 0.73 0.59 -5.90
CA ASN A 29 0.19 1.63 -5.03
C ASN A 29 1.15 2.83 -4.99
N PHE A 30 0.57 4.03 -5.06
CA PHE A 30 1.22 5.30 -4.79
C PHE A 30 0.34 6.08 -3.82
N SER A 31 0.72 6.08 -2.54
CA SER A 31 -0.14 6.58 -1.48
C SER A 31 0.64 7.25 -0.37
N VAL A 32 -0.01 8.19 0.32
CA VAL A 32 0.45 8.65 1.63
C VAL A 32 0.55 7.46 2.59
N LEU A 33 1.55 7.47 3.48
CA LEU A 33 1.75 6.45 4.53
C LEU A 33 0.70 6.58 5.65
N ASP A 34 -0.54 6.27 5.32
CA ASP A 34 -1.68 6.17 6.25
C ASP A 34 -2.38 4.81 6.10
N GLY A 35 -3.22 4.48 7.09
CA GLY A 35 -4.03 3.26 7.09
C GLY A 35 -3.22 2.00 6.78
N TRP A 36 -3.74 1.17 5.88
CA TRP A 36 -3.13 -0.12 5.54
C TRP A 36 -1.78 0.05 4.84
N TRP A 37 -1.57 1.16 4.14
CA TRP A 37 -0.36 1.36 3.33
C TRP A 37 0.85 1.58 4.22
N ARG A 38 0.67 2.22 5.37
CA ARG A 38 1.71 2.35 6.41
C ARG A 38 2.16 1.00 6.97
N GLU A 39 1.26 0.02 7.05
CA GLU A 39 1.59 -1.35 7.49
C GLU A 39 2.25 -2.19 6.39
N ALA A 40 2.03 -1.82 5.13
CA ALA A 40 2.30 -2.64 3.95
C ALA A 40 3.55 -2.22 3.19
N TYR A 41 3.89 -0.92 3.19
CA TYR A 41 4.94 -0.37 2.35
C TYR A 41 6.32 -0.86 2.77
N ASN A 42 7.11 -1.35 1.82
CA ASN A 42 8.45 -1.89 2.07
C ASN A 42 9.56 -1.20 1.26
N GLY A 43 9.25 -0.09 0.58
CA GLY A 43 10.19 0.62 -0.31
C GLY A 43 10.23 0.08 -1.74
N LEU A 44 9.86 -1.19 -1.96
CA LEU A 44 9.99 -1.91 -3.23
C LEU A 44 8.64 -2.32 -3.84
N ASN A 45 7.55 -2.27 -3.08
CA ASN A 45 6.20 -2.71 -3.51
C ASN A 45 5.28 -1.58 -4.00
N GLY A 46 5.82 -0.38 -4.19
CA GLY A 46 5.08 0.80 -4.64
C GLY A 46 5.82 2.08 -4.27
N TRP A 47 5.06 3.13 -3.99
CA TRP A 47 5.58 4.46 -3.65
C TRP A 47 4.81 5.08 -2.48
N ALA A 48 5.56 5.76 -1.61
CA ALA A 48 5.03 6.64 -0.59
C ALA A 48 4.96 8.10 -1.09
N ILE A 49 3.98 8.86 -0.60
CA ILE A 49 3.88 10.32 -0.73
C ILE A 49 4.18 10.95 0.64
N GLY A 50 5.02 11.98 0.61
CA GLY A 50 5.44 12.73 1.79
C GLY A 50 6.42 11.96 2.68
N GLU A 51 6.90 12.65 3.71
CA GLU A 51 7.71 12.08 4.78
C GLU A 51 6.81 11.44 5.86
N GLU A 52 7.40 10.66 6.77
CA GLU A 52 6.67 10.06 7.90
C GLU A 52 6.23 11.08 8.97
N GLU A 53 6.87 12.26 8.98
CA GLU A 53 6.63 13.31 9.95
C GLU A 53 5.47 14.20 9.52
N ASP A 54 4.55 14.46 10.46
CA ASP A 54 3.44 15.37 10.24
C ASP A 54 3.83 16.79 10.65
N LEU A 55 3.64 17.73 9.74
CA LEU A 55 3.78 19.15 10.01
C LEU A 55 2.59 19.65 10.82
N SER A 56 2.85 20.57 11.76
CA SER A 56 1.80 21.14 12.61
C SER A 56 0.82 22.03 11.83
N ASP A 57 1.25 22.57 10.70
CA ASP A 57 0.42 23.37 9.80
C ASP A 57 -0.10 22.50 8.65
N PRO A 58 -1.42 22.29 8.54
CA PRO A 58 -2.01 21.53 7.45
C PRO A 58 -1.69 22.09 6.05
N ALA A 59 -1.55 23.42 5.90
CA ALA A 59 -1.24 24.01 4.60
C ALA A 59 0.20 23.68 4.17
N ALA A 60 1.14 23.73 5.12
CA ALA A 60 2.52 23.31 4.89
C ALA A 60 2.61 21.81 4.59
N GLN A 61 1.81 20.97 5.26
CA GLN A 61 1.73 19.53 4.95
C GLN A 61 1.22 19.30 3.52
N ASP A 62 0.14 19.99 3.13
CA ASP A 62 -0.41 19.87 1.78
C ASP A 62 0.62 20.28 0.70
N GLU A 63 1.41 21.33 0.96
CA GLU A 63 2.48 21.76 0.06
C GLU A 63 3.61 20.73 -0.04
N ALA A 64 4.08 20.20 1.10
CA ALA A 64 5.12 19.18 1.14
C ALA A 64 4.68 17.86 0.47
N ASP A 65 3.45 17.40 0.72
CA ASP A 65 2.90 16.20 0.10
C ASP A 65 2.72 16.39 -1.41
N ALA A 66 2.31 17.59 -1.85
CA ALA A 66 2.21 17.92 -3.27
C ALA A 66 3.58 17.91 -3.96
N GLU A 67 4.60 18.53 -3.35
CA GLU A 67 5.98 18.51 -3.87
C GLU A 67 6.50 17.07 -4.00
N SER A 68 6.34 16.25 -2.95
CA SER A 68 6.72 14.84 -2.95
C SER A 68 5.99 14.05 -4.05
N LEU A 69 4.69 14.30 -4.23
CA LEU A 69 3.88 13.66 -5.24
C LEU A 69 4.41 13.96 -6.65
N TYR A 70 4.67 15.25 -6.95
CA TYR A 70 5.18 15.66 -8.25
C TYR A 70 6.60 15.14 -8.49
N GLU A 71 7.47 15.21 -7.50
CA GLU A 71 8.84 14.72 -7.60
C GLU A 71 8.87 13.22 -7.92
N ARG A 72 8.09 12.41 -7.20
CA ARG A 72 8.04 10.96 -7.43
C ARG A 72 7.48 10.62 -8.80
N LEU A 73 6.47 11.35 -9.29
CA LEU A 73 5.95 11.17 -10.64
C LEU A 73 7.00 11.50 -11.70
N GLU A 74 7.62 12.67 -11.62
CA GLU A 74 8.53 13.19 -12.62
C GLU A 74 9.85 12.40 -12.67
N ARG A 75 10.42 12.09 -11.51
CA ARG A 75 11.78 11.55 -11.42
C ARG A 75 11.83 10.02 -11.38
N GLU A 76 10.73 9.36 -11.03
CA GLU A 76 10.73 7.90 -10.87
C GLU A 76 9.60 7.18 -11.60
N ILE A 77 8.34 7.46 -11.28
CA ILE A 77 7.21 6.65 -11.76
C ILE A 77 7.06 6.75 -13.28
N ILE A 78 7.03 7.97 -13.83
CA ILE A 78 6.87 8.19 -15.28
C ILE A 78 8.10 7.65 -16.04
N PRO A 79 9.36 7.98 -15.68
CA PRO A 79 10.53 7.39 -16.33
C PRO A 79 10.54 5.87 -16.30
N LEU A 80 10.23 5.25 -15.14
CA LEU A 80 10.23 3.80 -14.98
C LEU A 80 9.18 3.12 -15.88
N TYR A 81 7.98 3.71 -15.97
CA TYR A 81 6.91 3.20 -16.81
C TYR A 81 7.27 3.21 -18.30
N TYR A 82 8.00 4.22 -18.75
CA TYR A 82 8.42 4.34 -20.16
C TYR A 82 9.81 3.76 -20.46
N ALA A 83 10.52 3.21 -19.47
CA ALA A 83 11.85 2.60 -19.63
C ALA A 83 11.80 1.23 -20.31
N THR A 84 11.15 1.12 -21.47
CA THR A 84 11.08 -0.12 -22.25
C THR A 84 12.37 -0.28 -23.08
N PRO A 85 13.14 -1.36 -22.90
CA PRO A 85 14.32 -1.64 -23.73
C PRO A 85 13.96 -1.84 -25.21
N LEU A 86 14.86 -1.48 -26.13
CA LEU A 86 14.69 -1.63 -27.59
C LEU A 86 14.35 -3.06 -28.06
N HIS A 87 14.67 -4.07 -27.24
CA HIS A 87 14.46 -5.49 -27.55
C HIS A 87 13.38 -6.17 -26.70
N ASP A 88 12.88 -5.49 -25.67
CA ASP A 88 11.81 -6.00 -24.82
C ASP A 88 10.50 -5.30 -25.15
N HIS A 89 9.39 -5.96 -24.86
CA HIS A 89 8.06 -5.39 -25.05
C HIS A 89 7.52 -4.67 -23.80
N PHE A 90 8.25 -4.75 -22.67
CA PHE A 90 7.80 -4.24 -21.37
C PHE A 90 8.98 -3.71 -20.51
N PRO A 91 8.76 -2.74 -19.61
CA PRO A 91 9.78 -2.28 -18.67
C PRO A 91 10.05 -3.34 -17.59
N VAL A 92 11.24 -3.94 -17.59
CA VAL A 92 11.60 -5.06 -16.69
C VAL A 92 11.45 -4.67 -15.21
N GLU A 93 11.94 -3.49 -14.83
CA GLU A 93 11.89 -3.03 -13.45
C GLU A 93 10.46 -2.71 -12.98
N TRP A 94 9.57 -2.29 -13.88
CA TRP A 94 8.15 -2.15 -13.56
C TRP A 94 7.54 -3.51 -13.22
N ILE A 95 7.85 -4.55 -14.01
CA ILE A 95 7.40 -5.91 -13.76
C ILE A 95 7.97 -6.47 -12.45
N HIS A 96 9.24 -6.19 -12.12
CA HIS A 96 9.82 -6.55 -10.82
C HIS A 96 9.03 -5.94 -9.66
N ARG A 97 8.72 -4.64 -9.76
CA ARG A 97 7.92 -3.93 -8.75
C ARG A 97 6.52 -4.53 -8.61
N ILE A 98 5.86 -4.90 -9.72
CA ILE A 98 4.56 -5.59 -9.70
C ILE A 98 4.67 -6.93 -8.96
N LYS A 99 5.69 -7.73 -9.26
CA LYS A 99 5.90 -9.03 -8.61
C LYS A 99 6.13 -8.87 -7.11
N GLU A 100 6.91 -7.88 -6.70
CA GLU A 100 7.16 -7.55 -5.30
C GLU A 100 5.87 -7.09 -4.58
N SER A 101 5.07 -6.27 -5.25
CA SER A 101 3.75 -5.86 -4.75
C SER A 101 2.84 -7.05 -4.51
N ILE A 102 2.70 -7.95 -5.50
CA ILE A 102 1.84 -9.13 -5.35
C ILE A 102 2.39 -10.08 -4.27
N SER A 103 3.70 -10.36 -4.27
CA SER A 103 4.31 -11.35 -3.38
C SER A 103 4.23 -10.95 -1.90
N THR A 104 4.33 -9.64 -1.61
CA THR A 104 4.31 -9.12 -0.23
C THR A 104 2.89 -8.83 0.25
N LEU A 105 2.04 -8.28 -0.62
CA LEU A 105 0.72 -7.79 -0.20
C LEU A 105 -0.36 -8.87 -0.22
N ALA A 106 -0.35 -9.79 -1.19
CA ALA A 106 -1.38 -10.82 -1.31
C ALA A 106 -1.51 -11.74 -0.07
N PRO A 107 -0.41 -12.26 0.54
CA PRO A 107 -0.54 -13.10 1.72
C PRO A 107 -0.97 -12.31 2.97
N GLN A 108 -0.52 -11.06 3.12
CA GLN A 108 -0.79 -10.21 4.28
C GLN A 108 -2.22 -9.65 4.26
N PHE A 109 -2.72 -9.22 3.11
CA PHE A 109 -4.02 -8.55 3.00
C PHE A 109 -5.13 -9.46 2.45
N SER A 110 -5.15 -10.71 2.93
CA SER A 110 -6.20 -11.68 2.62
C SER A 110 -7.30 -11.69 3.68
N THR A 111 -8.56 -11.59 3.25
CA THR A 111 -9.73 -11.80 4.13
C THR A 111 -9.70 -13.16 4.83
N ARG A 112 -9.14 -14.19 4.17
CA ARG A 112 -8.97 -15.51 4.78
C ARG A 112 -8.07 -15.46 6.01
N ARG A 113 -6.97 -14.70 5.95
CA ARG A 113 -6.06 -14.49 7.09
C ARG A 113 -6.80 -13.75 8.20
N MET A 114 -7.41 -12.60 7.87
CA MET A 114 -8.14 -11.77 8.84
C MET A 114 -9.22 -12.58 9.58
N VAL A 115 -10.07 -13.32 8.85
CA VAL A 115 -11.13 -14.12 9.49
C VAL A 115 -10.54 -15.23 10.36
N LYS A 116 -9.45 -15.87 9.94
CA LYS A 116 -8.77 -16.90 10.73
C LYS A 116 -8.28 -16.32 12.07
N GLU A 117 -7.62 -15.16 12.04
CA GLU A 117 -7.10 -14.47 13.23
C GLU A 117 -8.24 -14.04 14.16
N TYR A 118 -9.31 -13.46 13.62
CA TYR A 118 -10.50 -13.13 14.40
C TYR A 118 -11.07 -14.37 15.12
N ILE A 119 -11.15 -15.52 14.43
CA ILE A 119 -11.63 -16.76 15.04
C ILE A 119 -10.69 -17.24 16.14
N SER A 120 -9.38 -17.33 15.86
CA SER A 120 -8.42 -17.94 16.79
C SER A 120 -8.06 -17.05 17.97
N GLU A 121 -8.04 -15.74 17.80
CA GLU A 121 -7.50 -14.80 18.79
C GLU A 121 -8.60 -14.05 19.55
N VAL A 122 -9.79 -13.90 18.95
CA VAL A 122 -10.90 -13.17 19.56
C VAL A 122 -12.04 -14.12 19.90
N TYR A 123 -12.63 -14.81 18.92
CA TYR A 123 -13.85 -15.57 19.16
C TYR A 123 -13.65 -16.82 20.02
N LEU A 124 -12.73 -17.72 19.65
CA LEU A 124 -12.51 -18.97 20.40
C LEU A 124 -12.08 -18.72 21.86
N PRO A 125 -11.15 -17.79 22.16
CA PRO A 125 -10.79 -17.49 23.55
C PRO A 125 -11.90 -16.83 24.37
N SER A 126 -12.86 -16.16 23.70
CA SER A 126 -13.99 -15.51 24.37
C SER A 126 -15.17 -16.44 24.64
N LEU A 127 -15.12 -17.69 24.17
CA LEU A 127 -16.18 -18.67 24.44
C LEU A 127 -16.13 -19.08 25.93
N PRO A 128 -17.30 -19.25 26.58
CA PRO A 128 -17.35 -19.82 27.92
C PRO A 128 -16.70 -21.19 27.93
N GLN A 129 -15.84 -21.45 28.92
CA GLN A 129 -15.33 -22.79 29.16
C GLN A 129 -16.53 -23.69 29.52
N PRO A 130 -16.65 -24.89 28.94
CA PRO A 130 -17.68 -25.83 29.36
C PRO A 130 -17.53 -26.09 30.87
N GLU A 131 -18.64 -25.97 31.61
CA GLU A 131 -18.66 -26.34 33.03
C GLU A 131 -18.18 -27.79 33.16
N ALA A 132 -17.17 -28.01 33.99
CA ALA A 132 -16.70 -29.35 34.29
C ALA A 132 -17.82 -30.11 35.00
N VAL A 133 -18.36 -31.15 34.34
CA VAL A 133 -19.37 -32.07 34.88
C VAL A 133 -18.72 -33.04 35.86
#